data_AF-A0A4R2P766-F1
#
_entry.id   AF-A0A4R2P766-F1
#
_cell.length_a   1.000
_cell.length_b   1.000
_cell.length_c   1.000
_cell.angle_alpha   90.00
_cell.angle_beta   90.00
_cell.angle_gamma   90.00
#
_symmetry.space_group_name_H-M   'P 1'
#
loop_
_entity.id
_entity.type
_entity.pdbx_description
1 polymer ?
#
loop_
_entity_poly.entity_id
_entity_poly.type
_entity_poly.pdbx_seq_one_letter_code
_entity_poly.pdbx_strand_id
1 'polypeptide(L)'
;MRRIALVARHEVIETVRSRTYWIGLVITPVMFAIGLFVPSFLQRSFTPDRPVAIVDLSGNLAQPLREQIERRFARDRMATLYAHVRGFAKPDLRDAQGGLDPARVPLEFLRRSGDITDPDVDAFLAQGGVEAALDRARPLLRADAPPPTFDPQPFSLVDPPADLAAALRAGTGAELVRAYLSGERPLPPAAGAAGAAGSAGADQAGEGRTLYGVLVLPAGVGLVPAGEPVALGLGDGSRTAQLWTDAAPDEAVSDAVEGALARVLRRQALAAEASPELARRLAGLVTPFDTRLTSKADGASVTSRDVLEKNMPRVLSIALCFFLLGNLVILMTNTMEEKSNRIIEVLMSSITAQEMMTGKLLGASMVALLGVMFNVGTLMGVFFLASDGGFASFAQDLLSVLFGSPILLALLFYFIVGYFLFAGLFIAIGGLCETSKDVQSLSLPLQYFLILLPILIWTVANEPNGVAARVLSYIPYTSPIMMMARINADPGWFDLVATAVLQLVGIAATLWLSGRVFRAGALRTGKPPKLGELWGALRGQA
;
A
#
# COMPACT_ATOMS: atom_id res chain seq x y z
N MET A 1 5.18 -45.65 9.65
CA MET A 1 5.09 -44.45 10.53
C MET A 1 6.45 -44.07 11.16
N ARG A 2 7.10 -44.94 11.97
CA ARG A 2 8.35 -44.57 12.68
C ARG A 2 9.49 -44.07 11.77
N ARG A 3 9.68 -44.71 10.61
CA ARG A 3 10.70 -44.32 9.61
C ARG A 3 10.41 -42.93 9.00
N ILE A 4 9.18 -42.69 8.59
CA ILE A 4 8.72 -41.40 8.05
C ILE A 4 8.95 -40.27 9.06
N ALA A 5 8.60 -40.50 10.33
CA ALA A 5 8.82 -39.51 11.39
C ALA A 5 10.30 -39.20 11.64
N LEU A 6 11.20 -40.19 11.51
CA LEU A 6 12.64 -39.98 11.63
C LEU A 6 13.18 -39.11 10.49
N VAL A 7 12.74 -39.37 9.26
CA VAL A 7 13.11 -38.54 8.09
C VAL A 7 12.57 -37.13 8.25
N ALA A 8 11.30 -36.97 8.64
CA ALA A 8 10.70 -35.66 8.89
C ALA A 8 11.45 -34.86 9.96
N ARG A 9 11.84 -35.52 11.07
CA ARG A 9 12.64 -34.90 12.12
C ARG A 9 14.02 -34.46 11.61
N HIS A 10 14.66 -35.28 10.77
CA HIS A 10 15.95 -34.95 10.19
C HIS A 10 15.84 -33.69 9.31
N GLU A 11 14.86 -33.66 8.39
CA GLU A 11 14.58 -32.53 7.52
C GLU A 11 14.35 -31.23 8.31
N VAL A 12 13.58 -31.30 9.40
CA VAL A 12 13.31 -30.15 10.27
C VAL A 12 14.61 -29.61 10.86
N ILE A 13 15.44 -30.49 11.44
CA ILE A 13 16.67 -30.09 12.11
C ILE A 13 17.67 -29.51 11.11
N GLU A 14 17.80 -30.13 9.94
CA GLU A 14 18.73 -29.69 8.91
C GLU A 14 18.34 -28.32 8.34
N THR A 15 17.06 -28.14 8.01
CA THR A 15 16.56 -26.88 7.47
C THR A 15 16.71 -25.75 8.49
N VAL A 16 16.30 -25.96 9.75
CA VAL A 16 16.37 -24.93 10.81
C VAL A 16 17.81 -24.60 11.22
N ARG A 17 18.77 -25.52 11.06
CA ARG A 17 20.20 -25.23 11.29
C ARG A 17 20.85 -24.42 10.17
N SER A 18 20.24 -24.39 8.99
CA SER A 18 20.79 -23.66 7.84
C SER A 18 20.73 -22.15 8.06
N ARG A 19 21.80 -21.43 7.67
CA ARG A 19 21.81 -19.96 7.69
C ARG A 19 20.78 -19.39 6.72
N THR A 20 20.57 -20.04 5.59
CA THR A 20 19.61 -19.66 4.55
C THR A 20 18.19 -19.59 5.09
N TYR A 21 17.79 -20.54 5.94
CA TYR A 21 16.49 -20.51 6.59
C TYR A 21 16.31 -19.26 7.47
N TRP A 22 17.27 -18.95 8.36
CA TRP A 22 17.19 -17.77 9.23
C TRP A 22 17.23 -16.45 8.44
N ILE A 23 18.03 -16.38 7.38
CA ILE A 23 18.06 -15.20 6.49
C ILE A 23 16.71 -15.03 5.81
N GLY A 24 16.15 -16.09 5.21
CA GLY A 24 14.83 -16.04 4.57
C GLY A 24 13.71 -15.68 5.56
N LEU A 25 13.82 -16.17 6.80
CA LEU A 25 12.88 -15.89 7.88
C LEU A 25 12.84 -14.40 8.27
N VAL A 26 13.97 -13.70 8.22
CA VAL A 26 14.08 -12.26 8.55
C VAL A 26 13.85 -11.35 7.35
N ILE A 27 14.18 -11.78 6.13
CA ILE A 27 13.91 -11.01 4.91
C ILE A 27 12.41 -10.87 4.67
N THR A 28 11.66 -11.94 4.94
CA THR A 28 10.21 -11.98 4.72
C THR A 28 9.46 -10.83 5.43
N PRO A 29 9.56 -10.62 6.76
CA PRO A 29 8.84 -9.53 7.43
C PRO A 29 9.31 -8.15 6.98
N VAL A 30 10.58 -8.00 6.59
CA VAL A 30 11.10 -6.76 6.00
C VAL A 30 10.47 -6.50 4.63
N MET A 31 10.35 -7.51 3.78
CA MET A 31 9.64 -7.40 2.50
C MET A 31 8.16 -7.09 2.68
N PHE A 32 7.50 -7.68 3.68
CA PHE A 32 6.13 -7.33 4.03
C PHE A 32 6.01 -5.88 4.48
N ALA A 33 6.88 -5.42 5.38
CA ALA A 33 6.92 -4.03 5.80
C ALA A 33 7.08 -3.12 4.57
N ILE A 34 8.10 -3.37 3.74
CA ILE A 34 8.33 -2.63 2.50
C ILE A 34 7.08 -2.66 1.60
N GLY A 35 6.46 -3.83 1.37
CA GLY A 35 5.28 -3.96 0.52
C GLY A 35 4.04 -3.23 1.06
N LEU A 36 3.91 -3.09 2.37
CA LEU A 36 2.86 -2.30 3.02
C LEU A 36 3.13 -0.79 2.92
N PHE A 37 4.40 -0.38 3.01
CA PHE A 37 4.81 1.04 3.05
C PHE A 37 5.08 1.64 1.67
N VAL A 38 5.50 0.84 0.69
CA VAL A 38 5.87 1.31 -0.66
C VAL A 38 4.70 1.95 -1.40
N PRO A 39 3.46 1.41 -1.39
CA PRO A 39 2.32 2.09 -1.98
C PRO A 39 2.06 3.45 -1.32
N SER A 40 2.10 3.54 0.01
CA SER A 40 1.92 4.80 0.75
C SER A 40 3.03 5.81 0.46
N PHE A 41 4.27 5.34 0.28
CA PHE A 41 5.41 6.18 -0.07
C PHE A 41 5.37 6.65 -1.53
N LEU A 42 5.08 5.75 -2.48
CA LEU A 42 4.96 6.07 -3.91
C LEU A 42 3.76 6.98 -4.20
N GLN A 43 2.65 6.84 -3.46
CA GLN A 43 1.51 7.73 -3.58
C GLN A 43 1.85 9.18 -3.21
N ARG A 44 2.85 9.42 -2.37
CA ARG A 44 3.33 10.78 -2.07
C ARG A 44 4.17 11.40 -3.20
N SER A 45 4.69 10.59 -4.13
CA SER A 45 5.65 11.05 -5.15
C SER A 45 5.07 11.21 -6.57
N PHE A 46 3.89 10.66 -6.86
CA PHE A 46 3.33 10.60 -8.22
C PHE A 46 1.83 10.91 -8.27
N THR A 47 1.42 12.04 -7.70
CA THR A 47 0.02 12.48 -7.74
C THR A 47 -0.18 13.50 -8.86
N PRO A 48 -0.98 13.21 -9.91
CA PRO A 48 -1.40 14.23 -10.88
C PRO A 48 -2.25 15.32 -10.20
N ASP A 49 -2.32 16.52 -10.77
CA ASP A 49 -3.13 17.64 -10.26
C ASP A 49 -4.62 17.25 -10.15
N ARG A 50 -5.04 16.94 -8.93
CA ARG A 50 -6.39 16.47 -8.60
C ARG A 50 -7.29 17.65 -8.20
N PRO A 51 -8.33 17.97 -8.97
CA PRO A 51 -9.23 19.07 -8.62
C PRO A 51 -10.17 18.69 -7.47
N VAL A 52 -10.20 19.52 -6.42
CA VAL A 52 -11.07 19.39 -5.24
C VAL A 52 -11.99 20.61 -5.15
N ALA A 53 -13.30 20.37 -5.08
CA ALA A 53 -14.30 21.43 -4.95
C ALA A 53 -14.63 21.70 -3.47
N ILE A 54 -14.68 22.96 -3.05
CA ILE A 54 -15.10 23.34 -1.69
C ILE A 54 -16.53 23.87 -1.74
N VAL A 55 -17.45 23.20 -1.05
CA VAL A 55 -18.85 23.60 -0.88
C VAL A 55 -19.05 24.02 0.57
N ASP A 56 -19.11 25.33 0.78
CA ASP A 56 -19.36 25.91 2.10
C ASP A 56 -20.85 26.21 2.31
N LEU A 57 -21.45 25.49 3.25
CA LEU A 57 -22.84 25.68 3.67
C LEU A 57 -22.97 26.76 4.76
N SER A 58 -21.87 27.17 5.39
CA SER A 58 -21.83 28.29 6.37
C SER A 58 -21.76 29.66 5.69
N GLY A 59 -21.18 29.71 4.49
CA GLY A 59 -20.98 30.92 3.69
C GLY A 59 -19.78 31.79 4.10
N ASN A 60 -19.06 31.44 5.18
CA ASN A 60 -18.04 32.30 5.80
C ASN A 60 -16.63 31.67 5.85
N LEU A 61 -16.45 30.44 5.36
CA LEU A 61 -15.24 29.65 5.54
C LEU A 61 -14.55 29.26 4.22
N ALA A 62 -15.26 29.20 3.10
CA ALA A 62 -14.67 28.82 1.81
C ALA A 62 -13.45 29.67 1.42
N GLN A 63 -13.60 31.00 1.45
CA GLN A 63 -12.55 31.93 1.04
C GLN A 63 -11.37 31.95 2.05
N PRO A 64 -11.59 32.08 3.38
CA PRO A 64 -10.50 31.99 4.34
C PRO A 64 -9.73 30.66 4.28
N LEU A 65 -10.43 29.55 4.01
CA LEU A 65 -9.81 28.23 3.89
C LEU A 65 -8.94 28.13 2.64
N ARG A 66 -9.44 28.60 1.49
CA ARG A 66 -8.68 28.66 0.23
C ARG A 66 -7.38 29.45 0.40
N GLU A 67 -7.47 30.65 1.00
CA GLU A 67 -6.30 31.48 1.26
C GLU A 67 -5.29 30.80 2.20
N GLN A 68 -5.73 30.07 3.23
CA GLN A 68 -4.82 29.36 4.13
C GLN A 68 -4.12 28.18 3.48
N ILE A 69 -4.81 27.46 2.60
CA ILE A 69 -4.23 26.35 1.83
C ILE A 69 -3.19 26.90 0.85
N GLU A 70 -3.50 27.97 0.12
CA GLU A 70 -2.57 28.64 -0.78
C GLU A 70 -1.33 29.16 -0.05
N ARG A 71 -1.50 29.78 1.12
CA ARG A 71 -0.39 30.23 1.97
C ARG A 71 0.50 29.08 2.43
N ARG A 72 -0.07 27.91 2.76
CA ARG A 72 0.71 26.71 3.11
C ARG A 72 1.62 26.31 1.96
N PHE A 73 1.05 26.11 0.77
CA PHE A 73 1.84 25.72 -0.41
C PHE A 73 2.84 26.80 -0.82
N ALA A 74 2.49 28.07 -0.71
CA ALA A 74 3.40 29.18 -0.95
C ALA A 74 4.58 29.19 0.04
N ARG A 75 4.33 28.92 1.32
CA ARG A 75 5.38 28.76 2.33
C ARG A 75 6.33 27.63 2.00
N ASP A 76 5.80 26.46 1.62
CA ASP A 76 6.62 25.29 1.28
C ASP A 76 7.49 25.58 0.05
N ARG A 77 6.92 26.16 -1.01
CA ARG A 77 7.67 26.60 -2.20
C ARG A 77 8.73 27.65 -1.87
N MET A 78 8.40 28.62 -1.03
CA MET A 78 9.34 29.66 -0.58
C MET A 78 10.49 29.05 0.24
N ALA A 79 10.20 28.11 1.14
CA ALA A 79 11.21 27.42 1.93
C ALA A 79 12.16 26.59 1.04
N THR A 80 11.62 25.87 0.06
CA THR A 80 12.39 25.10 -0.92
C THR A 80 13.27 26.00 -1.77
N LEU A 81 12.73 27.12 -2.27
CA LEU A 81 13.49 28.11 -3.03
C LEU A 81 14.63 28.70 -2.19
N TYR A 82 14.35 29.13 -0.96
CA TYR A 82 15.38 29.73 -0.11
C TYR A 82 16.44 28.70 0.28
N ALA A 83 16.06 27.46 0.57
CA ALA A 83 17.03 26.38 0.80
C ALA A 83 17.90 26.11 -0.42
N HIS A 84 17.31 26.15 -1.62
CA HIS A 84 18.04 26.03 -2.88
C HIS A 84 19.07 27.15 -3.06
N VAL A 85 18.67 28.41 -2.83
CA VAL A 85 19.60 29.56 -2.87
C VAL A 85 20.76 29.39 -1.90
N ARG A 86 20.49 28.93 -0.67
CA ARG A 86 21.56 28.67 0.32
C ARG A 86 22.50 27.55 -0.08
N GLY A 87 21.99 26.50 -0.72
CA GLY A 87 22.79 25.38 -1.20
C GLY A 87 23.73 25.78 -2.35
N PHE A 88 23.21 26.54 -3.31
CA PHE A 88 23.87 26.82 -4.59
C PHE A 88 24.39 28.24 -4.76
N ALA A 89 24.41 29.04 -3.69
CA ALA A 89 25.02 30.36 -3.70
C ALA A 89 26.51 30.33 -4.06
N LYS A 90 26.97 31.39 -4.74
CA LYS A 90 28.37 31.56 -5.13
C LYS A 90 29.31 31.58 -3.92
N PRO A 91 30.57 31.11 -4.05
CA PRO A 91 31.51 31.04 -2.93
C PRO A 91 31.87 32.41 -2.30
N ASP A 92 31.86 33.48 -3.08
CA ASP A 92 32.19 34.85 -2.67
C ASP A 92 31.12 35.51 -1.78
N LEU A 93 29.93 34.91 -1.71
CA LEU A 93 28.84 35.34 -0.84
C LEU A 93 28.87 34.65 0.54
N ARG A 94 29.88 33.83 0.82
CA ARG A 94 30.01 33.07 2.07
C ARG A 94 30.96 33.73 3.06
N ASP A 95 30.64 33.58 4.34
CA ASP A 95 31.48 34.00 5.46
C ASP A 95 32.62 33.00 5.75
N ALA A 96 33.50 33.33 6.68
CA ALA A 96 34.62 32.47 7.09
C ALA A 96 34.19 31.13 7.73
N GLN A 97 32.92 31.00 8.10
CA GLN A 97 32.32 29.80 8.72
C GLN A 97 31.53 28.98 7.69
N GLY A 98 31.49 29.41 6.42
CA GLY A 98 30.78 28.74 5.33
C GLY A 98 29.27 29.07 5.27
N GLY A 99 28.77 29.97 6.11
CA GLY A 99 27.43 30.54 6.06
C GLY A 99 27.30 31.61 4.98
N LEU A 100 26.08 32.11 4.72
CA LEU A 100 25.89 33.25 3.82
C LEU A 100 26.09 34.57 4.57
N ASP A 101 26.87 35.47 3.99
CA ASP A 101 27.15 36.79 4.57
C ASP A 101 25.89 37.69 4.49
N PRO A 102 25.32 38.12 5.64
CA PRO A 102 24.14 38.99 5.66
C PRO A 102 24.35 40.36 5.02
N ALA A 103 25.60 40.82 4.88
CA ALA A 103 25.90 42.08 4.21
C ALA A 103 25.84 41.97 2.67
N ARG A 104 25.89 40.75 2.12
CA ARG A 104 26.01 40.50 0.67
C ARG A 104 24.77 39.81 0.07
N VAL A 105 23.91 39.26 0.91
CA VAL A 105 22.74 38.48 0.51
C VAL A 105 21.48 39.14 1.08
N PRO A 106 20.43 39.36 0.27
CA PRO A 106 19.16 39.87 0.78
C PRO A 106 18.63 39.01 1.94
N LEU A 107 18.18 39.68 3.01
CA LEU A 107 17.74 39.03 4.26
C LEU A 107 16.64 37.99 4.04
N GLU A 108 15.82 38.13 2.99
CA GLU A 108 14.77 37.17 2.64
C GLU A 108 15.33 35.75 2.41
N PHE A 109 16.46 35.60 1.71
CA PHE A 109 17.05 34.29 1.40
C PHE A 109 17.79 33.64 2.59
N LEU A 110 18.04 34.41 3.65
CA LEU A 110 18.67 33.91 4.88
C LEU A 110 17.66 33.20 5.81
N ARG A 111 16.36 33.45 5.64
CA ARG A 111 15.30 32.86 6.48
C ARG A 111 15.25 31.34 6.35
N ARG A 112 15.30 30.64 7.48
CA ARG A 112 15.08 29.19 7.50
C ARG A 112 13.58 28.90 7.47
N SER A 113 13.21 27.66 7.17
CA SER A 113 11.81 27.23 7.11
C SER A 113 11.01 27.62 8.37
N GLY A 114 11.61 27.51 9.56
CA GLY A 114 10.98 27.89 10.82
C GLY A 114 10.81 29.40 11.06
N ASP A 115 11.51 30.25 10.30
CA ASP A 115 11.50 31.72 10.46
C ASP A 115 10.53 32.41 9.48
N ILE A 116 9.81 31.63 8.66
CA ILE A 116 8.88 32.14 7.66
C ILE A 116 7.53 32.43 8.32
N THR A 117 7.13 33.71 8.32
CA THR A 117 5.87 34.17 8.92
C THR A 117 4.78 34.36 7.86
N ASP A 118 3.52 34.49 8.29
CA ASP A 118 2.39 34.75 7.38
C ASP A 118 2.59 36.04 6.55
N PRO A 119 3.04 37.19 7.12
CA PRO A 119 3.36 38.38 6.34
C PRO A 119 4.43 38.17 5.26
N ASP A 120 5.42 37.31 5.50
CA ASP A 120 6.46 37.03 4.51
C ASP A 120 5.88 36.29 3.30
N VAL A 121 4.97 35.34 3.56
CA VAL A 121 4.27 34.59 2.51
C VAL A 121 3.36 35.52 1.71
N ASP A 122 2.64 36.42 2.38
CA ASP A 122 1.77 37.40 1.72
C ASP A 122 2.57 38.35 0.82
N ALA A 123 3.74 38.83 1.29
CA ALA A 123 4.66 39.64 0.50
C ALA A 123 5.24 38.86 -0.70
N PHE A 124 5.60 37.59 -0.50
CA PHE A 124 6.09 36.70 -1.55
C PHE A 124 5.06 36.50 -2.67
N LEU A 125 3.79 36.26 -2.30
CA LEU A 125 2.70 36.13 -3.26
C LEU A 125 2.45 37.46 -4.01
N ALA A 126 2.45 38.59 -3.31
CA ALA A 126 2.24 39.91 -3.91
C ALA A 126 3.34 40.32 -4.91
N GLN A 127 4.56 39.80 -4.72
CA GLN A 127 5.71 40.09 -5.58
C GLN A 127 5.82 39.19 -6.82
N GLY A 128 4.84 38.31 -7.08
CA GLY A 128 4.86 37.39 -8.22
C GLY A 128 5.37 35.98 -7.91
N GLY A 129 5.49 35.62 -6.62
CA GLY A 129 5.75 34.26 -6.18
C GLY A 129 7.11 33.70 -6.60
N VAL A 130 7.12 32.42 -6.99
CA VAL A 130 8.36 31.65 -7.24
C VAL A 130 9.19 32.23 -8.37
N GLU A 131 8.57 32.62 -9.49
CA GLU A 131 9.29 33.10 -10.67
C GLU A 131 10.02 34.42 -10.37
N ALA A 132 9.31 35.39 -9.81
CA ALA A 132 9.91 36.68 -9.45
C ALA A 132 11.00 36.56 -8.37
N ALA A 133 10.82 35.65 -7.41
CA ALA A 133 11.85 35.38 -6.40
C ALA A 133 13.07 34.66 -6.99
N LEU A 134 12.87 33.75 -7.96
CA LEU A 134 13.96 33.08 -8.65
C LEU A 134 14.77 34.05 -9.51
N ASP A 135 14.13 35.02 -10.16
CA ASP A 135 14.81 36.07 -10.93
C ASP A 135 15.70 36.94 -10.03
N ARG A 136 15.22 37.31 -8.83
CA ARG A 136 16.04 38.01 -7.83
C ARG A 136 17.17 37.17 -7.27
N ALA A 137 16.97 35.86 -7.18
CA ALA A 137 17.98 34.92 -6.68
C ALA A 137 19.05 34.55 -7.72
N ARG A 138 18.73 34.61 -9.02
CA ARG A 138 19.61 34.25 -10.14
C ARG A 138 21.03 34.84 -10.08
N PRO A 139 21.25 36.13 -9.74
CA PRO A 139 22.61 36.67 -9.61
C PRO A 139 23.42 36.08 -8.45
N LEU A 140 22.76 35.48 -7.45
CA LEU A 140 23.37 34.90 -6.25
C LEU A 140 23.83 33.44 -6.46
N LEU A 141 23.27 32.76 -7.45
CA LEU A 141 23.52 31.35 -7.74
C LEU A 141 24.78 31.14 -8.58
N ARG A 142 25.43 29.97 -8.43
CA ARG A 142 26.51 29.54 -9.32
C ARG A 142 25.97 29.21 -10.72
N ALA A 143 26.84 29.31 -11.73
CA ALA A 143 26.47 29.07 -13.12
C ALA A 143 26.05 27.61 -13.40
N ASP A 144 26.51 26.65 -12.58
CA ASP A 144 26.21 25.23 -12.65
C ASP A 144 25.05 24.79 -11.74
N ALA A 145 24.35 25.74 -11.11
CA ALA A 145 23.23 25.43 -10.23
C ALA A 145 22.08 24.76 -11.02
N PRO A 146 21.62 23.55 -10.61
CA PRO A 146 20.43 22.96 -11.21
C PRO A 146 19.20 23.83 -10.90
N PRO A 147 18.12 23.76 -11.69
CA PRO A 147 16.88 24.44 -11.32
C PRO A 147 16.31 23.88 -10.00
N PRO A 148 15.64 24.70 -9.17
CA PRO A 148 14.98 24.20 -7.98
C PRO A 148 13.84 23.26 -8.35
N THR A 149 13.82 22.08 -7.72
CA THR A 149 12.72 21.13 -7.82
C THR A 149 11.72 21.43 -6.71
N PHE A 150 10.47 21.67 -7.07
CA PHE A 150 9.38 21.85 -6.12
C PHE A 150 8.57 20.56 -6.03
N ASP A 151 8.10 20.26 -4.82
CA ASP A 151 7.15 19.17 -4.65
C ASP A 151 5.87 19.50 -5.44
N PRO A 152 5.34 18.55 -6.24
CA PRO A 152 4.12 18.77 -6.98
C PRO A 152 2.99 19.06 -6.00
N GLN A 153 2.14 20.03 -6.34
CA GLN A 153 0.97 20.32 -5.53
C GLN A 153 0.01 19.12 -5.61
N PRO A 154 -0.33 18.47 -4.49
CA PRO A 154 -1.09 17.21 -4.50
C PRO A 154 -2.54 17.38 -5.01
N PHE A 155 -3.07 18.60 -4.95
CA PHE A 155 -4.43 18.93 -5.40
C PHE A 155 -4.58 20.43 -5.73
N SER A 156 -5.51 20.75 -6.62
CA SER A 156 -5.94 22.12 -6.91
C SER A 156 -7.36 22.37 -6.39
N LEU A 157 -7.62 23.58 -5.89
CA LEU A 157 -8.95 23.99 -5.46
C LEU A 157 -9.73 24.54 -6.66
N VAL A 158 -10.92 24.02 -6.91
CA VAL A 158 -11.81 24.46 -7.99
C VAL A 158 -13.11 25.00 -7.41
N ASP A 159 -13.72 25.98 -8.08
CA ASP A 159 -15.05 26.46 -7.70
C ASP A 159 -16.10 25.37 -7.94
N PRO A 160 -17.02 25.14 -6.98
CA PRO A 160 -18.02 24.10 -7.13
C PRO A 160 -19.03 24.45 -8.24
N PRO A 161 -19.44 23.49 -9.08
CA PRO A 161 -20.55 23.67 -10.01
C PRO A 161 -21.81 24.19 -9.31
N ALA A 162 -22.53 25.12 -9.95
CA ALA A 162 -23.66 25.82 -9.33
C ALA A 162 -24.80 24.88 -8.95
N ASP A 163 -25.05 23.84 -9.76
CA ASP A 163 -26.02 22.78 -9.52
C ASP A 163 -25.61 21.88 -8.34
N LEU A 164 -24.33 21.54 -8.24
CA LEU A 164 -23.76 20.78 -7.11
C LEU A 164 -23.90 21.54 -5.79
N ALA A 165 -23.51 22.81 -5.79
CA ALA A 165 -23.60 23.66 -4.61
C ALA A 165 -25.06 23.90 -4.18
N ALA A 166 -25.99 24.04 -5.14
CA ALA A 166 -27.42 24.17 -4.84
C ALA A 166 -28.01 22.87 -4.28
N ALA A 167 -27.69 21.72 -4.87
CA ALA A 167 -28.20 20.41 -4.44
C ALA A 167 -27.68 20.02 -3.04
N LEU A 168 -26.42 20.32 -2.73
CA LEU A 168 -25.85 20.08 -1.39
C LEU A 168 -26.48 20.99 -0.32
N ARG A 169 -26.81 22.25 -0.66
CA ARG A 169 -27.57 23.15 0.23
C ARG A 169 -29.00 22.67 0.48
N ALA A 170 -29.62 22.02 -0.50
CA ALA A 170 -30.96 21.46 -0.40
C ALA A 170 -31.01 20.07 0.29
N GLY A 171 -29.85 19.48 0.63
CA GLY A 171 -29.77 18.15 1.24
C GLY A 171 -29.97 16.98 0.27
N THR A 172 -30.07 17.23 -1.05
CA THR A 172 -30.30 16.23 -2.10
C THR A 172 -29.07 15.98 -2.97
N GLY A 173 -27.89 16.48 -2.58
CA GLY A 173 -26.69 16.52 -3.42
C GLY A 173 -25.90 15.21 -3.55
N ALA A 174 -26.24 14.14 -2.81
CA ALA A 174 -25.41 12.94 -2.74
C ALA A 174 -25.22 12.20 -4.09
N GLU A 175 -26.30 12.07 -4.87
CA GLU A 175 -26.25 11.46 -6.22
C GLU A 175 -25.47 12.33 -7.20
N LEU A 176 -25.59 13.65 -7.05
CA LEU A 176 -24.89 14.62 -7.91
C LEU A 176 -23.38 14.61 -7.63
N VAL A 177 -22.97 14.52 -6.36
CA VAL A 177 -21.56 14.35 -5.98
C VAL A 177 -21.00 13.07 -6.61
N ARG A 178 -21.74 11.95 -6.57
CA ARG A 178 -21.31 10.70 -7.21
C ARG A 178 -21.10 10.87 -8.71
N ALA A 179 -22.03 11.51 -9.43
CA ALA A 179 -21.93 11.70 -10.88
C ALA A 179 -20.73 12.58 -11.31
N TYR A 180 -20.34 13.55 -10.48
CA TYR A 180 -19.16 14.39 -10.72
C TYR A 180 -17.84 13.67 -10.38
N LEU A 181 -17.83 12.81 -9.36
CA LEU A 181 -16.67 12.02 -8.97
C LEU A 181 -16.44 10.81 -9.89
N SER A 182 -17.50 10.19 -10.44
CA SER A 182 -17.40 9.06 -11.38
C SER A 182 -17.02 9.48 -12.80
N GLY A 183 -16.98 10.78 -13.09
CA GLY A 183 -16.70 11.34 -14.42
C GLY A 183 -17.90 11.32 -15.38
N GLU A 184 -19.11 10.96 -14.91
CA GLU A 184 -20.34 11.04 -15.70
C GLU A 184 -20.72 12.49 -16.06
N ARG A 185 -20.29 13.46 -15.23
CA ARG A 185 -20.35 14.89 -15.53
C ARG A 185 -18.97 15.54 -15.46
N PRO A 186 -18.42 16.06 -16.57
CA PRO A 186 -17.15 16.77 -16.55
C PRO A 186 -17.27 18.15 -15.91
N LEU A 187 -16.15 18.66 -15.38
CA LEU A 187 -16.08 20.04 -14.87
C LEU A 187 -16.25 21.06 -16.01
N PRO A 188 -16.97 22.18 -15.77
CA PRO A 188 -16.96 23.29 -16.69
C PRO A 188 -15.55 23.91 -16.78
N PRO A 189 -15.13 24.42 -17.96
CA PRO A 189 -13.83 25.05 -18.12
C PRO A 189 -13.71 26.26 -17.19
N ALA A 190 -12.57 26.39 -16.50
CA ALA A 190 -12.33 27.45 -15.52
C ALA A 190 -12.49 28.85 -16.17
N ALA A 191 -13.39 29.67 -15.62
CA ALA A 191 -13.54 31.06 -16.04
C ALA A 191 -12.28 31.84 -15.64
N GLY A 192 -11.40 32.13 -16.59
CA GLY A 192 -10.19 32.94 -16.38
C GLY A 192 -8.84 32.27 -16.68
N ALA A 193 -8.82 31.03 -17.18
CA ALA A 193 -7.58 30.33 -17.56
C ALA A 193 -6.88 30.87 -18.84
N ALA A 194 -7.16 32.11 -19.25
CA ALA A 194 -6.48 32.79 -20.35
C ALA A 194 -5.29 33.67 -19.89
N GLY A 195 -5.06 33.83 -18.58
CA GLY A 195 -4.13 34.85 -18.07
C GLY A 195 -2.91 34.37 -17.26
N ALA A 196 -2.86 33.11 -16.80
CA ALA A 196 -1.82 32.66 -15.87
C ALA A 196 -1.22 31.27 -16.18
N ALA A 197 -1.39 30.80 -17.42
CA ALA A 197 -0.68 29.61 -17.90
C ALA A 197 0.71 30.02 -18.40
N GLY A 198 1.68 30.06 -17.49
CA GLY A 198 3.09 29.91 -17.86
C GLY A 198 3.26 28.61 -18.65
N SER A 199 4.16 28.64 -19.63
CA SER A 199 4.23 27.83 -20.85
C SER A 199 4.52 26.32 -20.71
N ALA A 200 3.91 25.63 -19.74
CA ALA A 200 4.09 24.19 -19.53
C ALA A 200 2.78 23.37 -19.43
N GLY A 201 1.61 23.96 -19.73
CA GLY A 201 0.31 23.29 -19.56
C GLY A 201 -0.76 23.59 -20.61
N ALA A 202 -0.38 24.08 -21.80
CA ALA A 202 -1.36 24.45 -22.83
C ALA A 202 -2.01 23.24 -23.54
N ASP A 203 -1.39 22.06 -23.52
CA ASP A 203 -1.88 20.87 -24.25
C ASP A 203 -2.94 20.03 -23.50
N GLN A 204 -3.28 20.37 -22.25
CA GLN A 204 -4.29 19.64 -21.45
C GLN A 204 -5.60 20.42 -21.23
N ALA A 205 -5.81 21.55 -21.92
CA ALA A 205 -7.01 22.38 -21.75
C ALA A 205 -8.29 21.82 -22.39
N GLY A 206 -8.21 20.69 -23.12
CA GLY A 206 -9.30 20.13 -23.94
C GLY A 206 -9.92 18.81 -23.47
N GLU A 207 -9.36 18.12 -22.48
CA GLU A 207 -9.95 16.88 -21.94
C GLU A 207 -10.70 17.19 -20.64
N GLY A 208 -11.97 16.77 -20.56
CA GLY A 208 -12.85 17.07 -19.42
C GLY A 208 -12.22 16.63 -18.10
N ARG A 209 -11.88 17.60 -17.24
CA ARG A 209 -11.34 17.31 -15.90
C ARG A 209 -12.44 16.69 -15.04
N THR A 210 -12.16 15.55 -14.40
CA THR A 210 -13.05 14.89 -13.43
C THR A 210 -12.73 15.38 -12.01
N LEU A 211 -13.74 15.53 -11.14
CA LEU A 211 -13.51 15.90 -9.74
C LEU A 211 -12.88 14.74 -8.99
N TYR A 212 -11.83 15.01 -8.21
CA TYR A 212 -11.21 14.02 -7.32
C TYR A 212 -11.88 14.02 -5.93
N GLY A 213 -12.34 15.17 -5.46
CA GLY A 213 -13.03 15.28 -4.18
C GLY A 213 -13.95 16.48 -4.05
N VAL A 214 -14.95 16.36 -3.19
CA VAL A 214 -15.84 17.47 -2.79
C VAL A 214 -15.77 17.63 -1.28
N LEU A 215 -15.20 18.75 -0.83
CA LEU A 215 -15.16 19.13 0.59
C LEU A 215 -16.43 19.92 0.93
N VAL A 216 -17.25 19.38 1.82
CA VAL A 216 -18.48 20.02 2.30
C VAL A 216 -18.25 20.53 3.73
N LEU A 217 -18.34 21.85 3.92
CA LEU A 217 -18.32 22.49 5.23
C LEU A 217 -19.77 22.72 5.69
N PRO A 218 -20.25 22.09 6.77
CA PRO A 218 -21.64 22.23 7.20
C PRO A 218 -21.91 23.61 7.81
N ALA A 219 -23.18 24.03 7.77
CA ALA A 219 -23.60 25.37 8.21
C ALA A 219 -23.33 25.68 9.70
N GLY A 220 -23.08 24.65 10.52
CA GLY A 220 -22.76 24.80 11.94
C GLY A 220 -21.27 24.88 12.28
N VAL A 221 -20.37 24.76 11.31
CA VAL A 221 -18.92 24.89 11.53
C VAL A 221 -18.54 26.38 11.42
N GLY A 222 -17.94 26.92 12.47
CA GLY A 222 -17.59 28.34 12.60
C GLY A 222 -18.06 28.95 13.93
N LEU A 223 -17.70 30.21 14.18
CA LEU A 223 -18.24 30.96 15.33
C LEU A 223 -19.62 31.53 14.96
N VAL A 224 -20.66 31.19 15.71
CA VAL A 224 -22.01 31.69 15.47
C VAL A 224 -22.24 32.97 16.29
N PRO A 225 -22.68 34.08 15.68
CA PRO A 225 -23.10 35.27 16.41
C PRO A 225 -24.52 35.06 16.95
N ALA A 226 -24.65 34.46 18.13
CA ALA A 226 -25.93 34.35 18.82
C ALA A 226 -25.75 34.67 20.31
N GLY A 227 -25.90 35.95 20.67
CA GLY A 227 -26.28 36.44 22.01
C GLY A 227 -25.39 36.15 23.24
N GLU A 228 -24.43 35.23 23.16
CA GLU A 228 -23.54 34.78 24.24
C GLU A 228 -22.12 34.53 23.71
N PRO A 229 -21.07 34.49 24.56
CA PRO A 229 -19.68 34.42 24.12
C PRO A 229 -19.38 33.10 23.40
N VAL A 230 -19.42 33.16 22.07
CA VAL A 230 -18.76 32.25 21.13
C VAL A 230 -18.98 30.76 21.44
N ALA A 231 -20.18 30.25 21.15
CA ALA A 231 -20.41 28.80 21.09
C ALA A 231 -19.74 28.23 19.83
N LEU A 232 -18.76 27.35 20.01
CA LEU A 232 -18.38 26.41 18.94
C LEU A 232 -19.51 25.40 18.81
N GLY A 233 -20.16 25.37 17.65
CA GLY A 233 -21.14 24.34 17.28
C GLY A 233 -20.48 22.97 17.04
N LEU A 234 -19.72 22.46 18.01
CA LEU A 234 -19.04 21.15 17.98
C LEU A 234 -19.76 20.08 18.81
N GLY A 235 -21.03 20.30 19.17
CA GLY A 235 -21.85 19.37 19.94
C GLY A 235 -22.94 18.68 19.12
N ASP A 236 -23.07 17.37 19.32
CA ASP A 236 -24.10 16.44 18.84
C ASP A 236 -24.09 16.04 17.35
N GLY A 237 -23.16 15.14 17.01
CA GLY A 237 -23.35 14.02 16.06
C GLY A 237 -23.60 14.29 14.57
N SER A 238 -23.93 15.52 14.14
CA SER A 238 -24.39 15.77 12.76
C SER A 238 -23.63 16.83 11.96
N ARG A 239 -22.49 17.38 12.44
CA ARG A 239 -21.92 18.61 11.85
C ARG A 239 -20.39 18.63 11.74
N THR A 240 -19.78 17.54 11.26
CA THR A 240 -18.36 17.45 10.89
C THR A 240 -18.14 17.87 9.44
N ALA A 241 -16.96 18.44 9.11
CA ALA A 241 -16.58 18.70 7.72
C ALA A 241 -16.45 17.36 6.97
N GLN A 242 -17.03 17.26 5.78
CA GLN A 242 -17.10 16.01 5.02
C GLN A 242 -16.24 16.10 3.76
N LEU A 243 -15.32 15.18 3.56
CA LEU A 243 -14.57 15.04 2.30
C LEU A 243 -15.15 13.86 1.53
N TRP A 244 -15.72 14.12 0.35
CA TRP A 244 -16.33 13.13 -0.53
C TRP A 244 -15.36 12.76 -1.65
N THR A 245 -14.90 11.51 -1.74
CA THR A 245 -13.98 11.04 -2.81
C THR A 245 -14.40 9.68 -3.38
N ASP A 246 -13.90 9.33 -4.57
CA ASP A 246 -14.11 8.03 -5.24
C ASP A 246 -13.03 6.99 -4.90
N ALA A 247 -11.82 7.46 -4.57
CA ALA A 247 -10.66 6.67 -4.16
C ALA A 247 -10.33 6.87 -2.67
N ALA A 248 -9.47 6.01 -2.10
CA ALA A 248 -8.98 6.17 -0.73
C ALA A 248 -8.48 7.60 -0.49
N PRO A 249 -8.84 8.24 0.64
CA PRO A 249 -8.55 9.63 0.85
C PRO A 249 -7.05 9.87 0.93
N ASP A 250 -6.59 10.87 0.18
CA ASP A 250 -5.20 11.31 0.24
C ASP A 250 -4.98 12.02 1.60
N GLU A 251 -4.04 11.49 2.38
CA GLU A 251 -3.61 12.05 3.66
C GLU A 251 -3.15 13.52 3.47
N ALA A 252 -2.57 13.84 2.31
CA ALA A 252 -2.11 15.20 2.00
C ALA A 252 -3.26 16.21 1.85
N VAL A 253 -4.39 15.81 1.28
CA VAL A 253 -5.59 16.67 1.14
C VAL A 253 -6.20 16.89 2.51
N SER A 254 -6.38 15.81 3.27
CA SER A 254 -6.96 15.85 4.60
C SER A 254 -6.13 16.75 5.51
N ASP A 255 -4.83 16.47 5.66
CA ASP A 255 -3.88 17.26 6.48
C ASP A 255 -3.85 18.75 6.11
N ALA A 256 -3.92 19.06 4.81
CA ALA A 256 -3.93 20.43 4.33
C ALA A 256 -5.18 21.18 4.74
N VAL A 257 -6.34 20.53 4.62
CA VAL A 257 -7.61 21.11 4.99
C VAL A 257 -7.73 21.20 6.50
N GLU A 258 -7.32 20.18 7.28
CA GLU A 258 -7.38 20.24 8.75
C GLU A 258 -6.52 21.38 9.30
N GLY A 259 -5.26 21.44 8.85
CA GLY A 259 -4.32 22.47 9.30
C GLY A 259 -4.76 23.88 8.88
N ALA A 260 -5.37 24.03 7.70
CA ALA A 260 -5.90 25.31 7.24
C ALA A 260 -7.15 25.73 8.03
N LEU A 261 -8.11 24.81 8.24
CA LEU A 261 -9.34 25.09 8.98
C LEU A 261 -9.06 25.44 10.45
N ALA A 262 -8.17 24.70 11.12
CA ALA A 262 -7.76 25.01 12.49
C ALA A 262 -7.17 26.43 12.60
N ARG A 263 -6.37 26.85 11.62
CA ARG A 263 -5.82 28.22 11.55
C ARG A 263 -6.90 29.27 11.31
N VAL A 264 -7.86 29.02 10.42
CA VAL A 264 -9.00 29.93 10.17
C VAL A 264 -9.81 30.12 11.45
N LEU A 265 -10.22 29.04 12.10
CA LEU A 265 -11.01 29.08 13.33
C LEU A 265 -10.27 29.78 14.47
N ARG A 266 -8.95 29.56 14.60
CA ARG A 266 -8.11 30.27 15.56
C ARG A 266 -8.07 31.77 15.30
N ARG A 267 -7.88 32.19 14.04
CA ARG A 267 -7.85 33.62 13.67
C ARG A 267 -9.19 34.29 13.95
N GLN A 268 -10.30 33.63 13.63
CA GLN A 268 -11.64 34.14 13.93
C GLN A 268 -11.88 34.27 15.44
N ALA A 269 -11.43 33.31 16.25
CA ALA A 269 -11.60 33.39 17.70
C ALA A 269 -10.76 34.50 18.33
N LEU A 270 -9.54 34.72 17.84
CA LEU A 270 -8.71 35.86 18.26
C LEU A 270 -9.33 37.20 17.86
N ALA A 271 -9.88 37.30 16.66
CA ALA A 271 -10.57 38.50 16.18
C ALA A 271 -11.87 38.79 16.93
N ALA A 272 -12.53 37.76 17.46
CA ALA A 272 -13.74 37.87 18.26
C ALA A 272 -13.50 38.15 19.76
N GLU A 273 -12.26 38.49 20.16
CA GLU A 273 -11.85 38.72 21.55
C GLU A 273 -12.21 37.56 22.51
N ALA A 274 -12.21 36.33 22.00
CA ALA A 274 -12.48 35.15 22.80
C ALA A 274 -11.40 34.95 23.90
N SER A 275 -11.79 34.30 25.01
CA SER A 275 -10.87 34.06 26.13
C SER A 275 -9.59 33.30 25.68
N PRO A 276 -8.40 33.61 26.24
CA PRO A 276 -7.15 32.90 25.92
C PRO A 276 -7.20 31.39 26.19
N GLU A 277 -8.13 30.96 27.05
CA GLU A 277 -8.48 29.56 27.31
C GLU A 277 -9.20 28.93 26.10
N LEU A 278 -10.19 29.62 25.53
CA LEU A 278 -10.95 29.18 24.35
C LEU A 278 -10.06 29.14 23.11
N ALA A 279 -9.18 30.12 22.91
CA ALA A 279 -8.20 30.13 21.84
C ALA A 279 -7.18 28.97 21.94
N ARG A 280 -6.78 28.57 23.17
CA ARG A 280 -5.93 27.39 23.41
C ARG A 280 -6.67 26.07 23.20
N ARG A 281 -7.94 25.97 23.63
CA ARG A 281 -8.80 24.80 23.37
C ARG A 281 -9.06 24.61 21.87
N LEU A 282 -9.23 25.70 21.13
CA LEU A 282 -9.29 25.73 19.68
C LEU A 282 -7.98 25.31 19.00
N ALA A 283 -6.83 25.62 19.61
CA ALA A 283 -5.53 25.19 19.11
C ALA A 283 -5.26 23.68 19.31
N GLY A 284 -5.94 23.05 20.27
CA GLY A 284 -5.92 21.60 20.49
C GLY A 284 -7.05 20.84 19.80
N LEU A 285 -7.99 21.54 19.16
CA LEU A 285 -9.06 20.96 18.39
C LEU A 285 -8.53 20.51 17.03
N VAL A 286 -8.12 19.24 16.96
CA VAL A 286 -8.17 18.48 15.71
C VAL A 286 -9.65 18.41 15.37
N THR A 287 -10.13 19.24 14.44
CA THR A 287 -11.52 19.13 13.97
C THR A 287 -11.67 17.76 13.32
N PRO A 288 -12.43 16.81 13.89
CA PRO A 288 -12.53 15.48 13.32
C PRO A 288 -13.20 15.58 11.94
N PHE A 289 -12.51 15.12 10.90
CA PHE A 289 -13.06 14.95 9.56
C PHE A 289 -13.89 13.67 9.53
N ASP A 290 -15.06 13.75 8.90
CA ASP A 290 -15.83 12.57 8.50
C ASP A 290 -15.61 12.37 7.01
N THR A 291 -14.54 11.67 6.64
CA THR A 291 -14.21 11.40 5.23
C THR A 291 -15.14 10.33 4.67
N ARG A 292 -16.00 10.68 3.72
CA ARG A 292 -17.05 9.82 3.15
C ARG A 292 -16.67 9.36 1.75
N LEU A 293 -16.63 8.05 1.49
CA LEU A 293 -16.51 7.56 0.11
C LEU A 293 -17.89 7.34 -0.49
N THR A 294 -18.14 7.92 -1.65
CA THR A 294 -19.41 7.74 -2.41
C THR A 294 -19.61 6.32 -2.95
N SER A 295 -18.64 5.43 -2.75
CA SER A 295 -18.72 4.02 -3.16
C SER A 295 -19.70 3.19 -2.33
N LYS A 296 -20.04 3.57 -1.08
CA LYS A 296 -21.14 2.93 -0.32
C LYS A 296 -22.45 3.70 -0.54
N ALA A 297 -23.54 2.96 -0.75
CA ALA A 297 -24.88 3.47 -1.06
C ALA A 297 -25.46 4.49 -0.04
N ASP A 298 -24.84 4.63 1.13
CA ASP A 298 -25.35 5.45 2.25
C ASP A 298 -24.39 6.58 2.73
N GLY A 299 -23.31 6.90 2.01
CA GLY A 299 -22.43 8.02 2.40
C GLY A 299 -21.76 7.86 3.78
N ALA A 300 -21.44 6.62 4.18
CA ALA A 300 -20.70 6.32 5.40
C ALA A 300 -19.21 6.68 5.28
N SER A 301 -18.58 7.05 6.39
CA SER A 301 -17.14 7.32 6.41
C SER A 301 -16.30 6.09 6.20
N VAL A 302 -15.14 6.27 5.57
CA VAL A 302 -14.19 5.20 5.28
C VAL A 302 -12.92 5.47 6.08
N THR A 303 -12.73 4.62 7.09
CA THR A 303 -11.59 4.67 8.00
C THR A 303 -10.36 4.04 7.33
N SER A 304 -9.15 4.37 7.78
CA SER A 304 -7.91 3.66 7.40
C SER A 304 -8.07 2.13 7.54
N ARG A 305 -8.79 1.71 8.57
CA ARG A 305 -9.26 0.34 8.78
C ARG A 305 -10.07 -0.24 7.62
N ASP A 306 -11.02 0.48 7.02
CA ASP A 306 -11.82 -0.03 5.89
C ASP A 306 -10.95 -0.26 4.64
N VAL A 307 -9.97 0.61 4.40
CA VAL A 307 -8.99 0.43 3.32
C VAL A 307 -8.11 -0.79 3.58
N LEU A 308 -7.70 -1.00 4.83
CA LEU A 308 -6.99 -2.20 5.26
C LEU A 308 -7.85 -3.45 5.09
N GLU A 309 -9.09 -3.46 5.57
CA GLU A 309 -10.03 -4.61 5.45
C GLU A 309 -10.27 -4.99 3.99
N LYS A 310 -10.41 -4.01 3.10
CA LYS A 310 -10.59 -4.24 1.65
C LYS A 310 -9.35 -4.82 0.99
N ASN A 311 -8.15 -4.33 1.34
CA ASN A 311 -6.90 -4.73 0.66
C ASN A 311 -6.15 -5.87 1.37
N MET A 312 -6.48 -6.20 2.62
CA MET A 312 -5.78 -7.24 3.40
C MET A 312 -5.76 -8.60 2.69
N PRO A 313 -6.89 -9.10 2.13
CA PRO A 313 -6.89 -10.37 1.39
C PRO A 313 -5.90 -10.38 0.23
N ARG A 314 -5.79 -9.26 -0.50
CA ARG A 314 -4.89 -9.10 -1.64
C ARG A 314 -3.44 -9.17 -1.20
N VAL A 315 -3.06 -8.38 -0.18
CA VAL A 315 -1.69 -8.35 0.36
C VAL A 315 -1.31 -9.73 0.89
N LEU A 316 -2.18 -10.37 1.67
CA LEU A 316 -1.93 -11.70 2.23
C LEU A 316 -1.88 -12.80 1.17
N SER A 317 -2.59 -12.66 0.04
CA SER A 317 -2.52 -13.62 -1.07
C SER A 317 -1.21 -13.51 -1.85
N ILE A 318 -0.72 -12.29 -2.08
CA ILE A 318 0.60 -12.04 -2.70
C ILE A 318 1.70 -12.61 -1.81
N ALA A 319 1.62 -12.29 -0.52
CA ALA A 319 2.48 -12.80 0.52
C ALA A 319 2.50 -14.33 0.60
N LEU A 320 1.33 -14.95 0.62
CA LEU A 320 1.16 -16.40 0.56
C LEU A 320 1.92 -16.98 -0.63
N CYS A 321 1.79 -16.39 -1.81
CA CYS A 321 2.47 -16.84 -3.02
C CYS A 321 4.00 -16.77 -2.90
N PHE A 322 4.55 -15.64 -2.45
CA PHE A 322 6.00 -15.49 -2.30
C PHE A 322 6.57 -16.38 -1.19
N PHE A 323 5.83 -16.54 -0.10
CA PHE A 323 6.23 -17.40 1.00
C PHE A 323 6.22 -18.88 0.58
N LEU A 324 5.23 -19.31 -0.21
CA LEU A 324 5.22 -20.62 -0.85
C LEU A 324 6.45 -20.79 -1.75
N LEU A 325 6.67 -19.86 -2.68
CA LEU A 325 7.77 -19.93 -3.64
C LEU A 325 9.13 -20.08 -2.95
N GLY A 326 9.41 -19.26 -1.92
CA GLY A 326 10.67 -19.32 -1.18
C GLY A 326 10.90 -20.67 -0.50
N ASN A 327 9.91 -21.18 0.24
CA ASN A 327 10.06 -22.45 0.96
C ASN A 327 10.12 -23.67 0.01
N LEU A 328 9.42 -23.62 -1.12
CA LEU A 328 9.42 -24.69 -2.12
C LEU A 328 10.77 -24.80 -2.86
N VAL A 329 11.41 -23.67 -3.16
CA VAL A 329 12.73 -23.64 -3.78
C VAL A 329 13.79 -24.22 -2.84
N ILE A 330 13.76 -23.87 -1.55
CA ILE A 330 14.68 -24.44 -0.54
C ILE A 330 14.53 -25.96 -0.47
N LEU A 331 13.29 -26.47 -0.36
CA LEU A 331 13.00 -27.91 -0.30
C LEU A 331 13.55 -28.67 -1.52
N MET A 332 13.35 -28.11 -2.72
CA MET A 332 13.86 -28.70 -3.96
C MET A 332 15.39 -28.74 -3.99
N THR A 333 16.05 -27.64 -3.61
CA THR A 333 17.51 -27.55 -3.57
C THR A 333 18.09 -28.54 -2.57
N ASN A 334 17.56 -28.61 -1.35
CA ASN A 334 17.99 -29.58 -0.34
C ASN A 334 17.87 -31.02 -0.84
N THR A 335 16.76 -31.34 -1.51
CA THR A 335 16.53 -32.67 -2.09
C THR A 335 17.56 -32.99 -3.18
N MET A 336 17.90 -32.02 -4.03
CA MET A 336 18.94 -32.19 -5.04
C MET A 336 20.33 -32.34 -4.41
N GLU A 337 20.65 -31.57 -3.38
CA GLU A 337 21.94 -31.66 -2.67
C GLU A 337 22.11 -33.03 -2.02
N GLU A 338 21.07 -33.56 -1.37
CA GLU A 338 21.10 -34.92 -0.83
C GLU A 338 21.28 -35.98 -1.91
N LYS A 339 20.69 -35.78 -3.10
CA LYS A 339 20.91 -36.67 -4.22
C LYS A 339 22.36 -36.60 -4.69
N SER A 340 22.88 -35.39 -4.95
CA SER A 340 24.24 -35.15 -5.44
C SER A 340 25.30 -35.69 -4.46
N ASN A 341 25.02 -35.62 -3.16
CA ASN A 341 25.92 -36.13 -2.12
C ASN A 341 25.72 -37.63 -1.82
N ARG A 342 24.93 -38.34 -2.64
CA ARG A 342 24.57 -39.77 -2.47
C ARG A 342 23.91 -40.11 -1.13
N ILE A 343 23.38 -39.11 -0.42
CA ILE A 343 22.65 -39.31 0.83
C ILE A 343 21.36 -40.09 0.54
N ILE A 344 20.66 -39.75 -0.55
CA ILE A 344 19.43 -40.44 -0.99
C ILE A 344 19.67 -41.93 -1.26
N GLU A 345 20.76 -42.29 -1.95
CA GLU A 345 21.13 -43.70 -2.24
C GLU A 345 21.36 -44.49 -0.94
N VAL A 346 22.12 -43.91 -0.01
CA VAL A 346 22.44 -44.53 1.29
C VAL A 346 21.17 -44.69 2.13
N LEU A 347 20.32 -43.67 2.22
CA LEU A 347 19.07 -43.73 2.99
C LEU A 347 18.11 -44.77 2.42
N MET A 348 17.99 -44.85 1.09
CA MET A 348 17.10 -45.81 0.44
C MET A 348 17.51 -47.28 0.59
N SER A 349 18.73 -47.57 1.08
CA SER A 349 19.11 -48.93 1.51
C SER A 349 18.31 -49.42 2.72
N SER A 350 17.74 -48.50 3.50
CA SER A 350 17.06 -48.78 4.77
C SER A 350 15.57 -48.38 4.78
N ILE A 351 15.15 -47.46 3.89
CA ILE A 351 13.77 -46.97 3.77
C ILE A 351 13.32 -46.94 2.31
N THR A 352 12.01 -47.00 2.06
CA THR A 352 11.50 -46.90 0.68
C THR A 352 11.52 -45.44 0.18
N ALA A 353 11.58 -45.23 -1.14
CA ALA A 353 11.54 -43.89 -1.75
C ALA A 353 10.27 -43.10 -1.37
N GLN A 354 9.13 -43.80 -1.21
CA GLN A 354 7.87 -43.18 -0.77
C GLN A 354 7.92 -42.74 0.70
N GLU A 355 8.50 -43.56 1.59
CA GLU A 355 8.70 -43.19 2.99
C GLU A 355 9.65 -42.00 3.12
N MET A 356 10.71 -41.96 2.32
CA MET A 356 11.67 -40.87 2.29
C MET A 356 11.02 -39.56 1.82
N MET A 357 10.33 -39.60 0.68
CA MET A 357 9.64 -38.43 0.11
C MET A 357 8.56 -37.89 1.07
N THR A 358 7.74 -38.78 1.64
CA THR A 358 6.68 -38.39 2.58
C THR A 358 7.28 -37.79 3.85
N GLY A 359 8.37 -38.35 4.35
CA GLY A 359 9.11 -37.81 5.50
C GLY A 359 9.62 -36.39 5.23
N LYS A 360 10.28 -36.17 4.08
CA LYS A 360 10.74 -34.85 3.66
C LYS A 360 9.61 -33.84 3.53
N LEU A 361 8.53 -34.23 2.84
CA LEU A 361 7.35 -33.38 2.66
C LEU A 361 6.76 -32.93 3.99
N LEU A 362 6.56 -33.86 4.93
CA LEU A 362 6.03 -33.54 6.26
C LEU A 362 7.00 -32.67 7.06
N GLY A 363 8.29 -33.01 7.08
CA GLY A 363 9.30 -32.22 7.79
C GLY A 363 9.40 -30.78 7.26
N ALA A 364 9.48 -30.62 5.94
CA ALA A 364 9.55 -29.33 5.30
C ALA A 364 8.27 -28.51 5.49
N SER A 365 7.08 -29.13 5.44
CA SER A 365 5.83 -28.44 5.76
C SER A 365 5.78 -27.95 7.21
N MET A 366 6.31 -28.72 8.17
CA MET A 366 6.42 -28.27 9.57
C MET A 366 7.34 -27.06 9.70
N VAL A 367 8.50 -27.06 9.02
CA VAL A 367 9.41 -25.91 9.02
C VAL A 367 8.76 -24.69 8.40
N ALA A 368 8.09 -24.86 7.27
CA ALA A 368 7.44 -23.75 6.58
C ALA A 368 6.29 -23.17 7.42
N LEU A 369 5.53 -24.01 8.14
CA LEU A 369 4.52 -23.58 9.12
C LEU A 369 5.12 -22.82 10.29
N LEU A 370 6.22 -23.31 10.87
CA LEU A 370 6.96 -22.59 11.91
C LEU A 370 7.44 -21.22 11.38
N GLY A 371 7.85 -21.17 10.12
CA GLY A 371 8.21 -19.93 9.44
C GLY A 371 7.06 -18.94 9.35
N VAL A 372 5.85 -19.36 8.95
CA VAL A 372 4.66 -18.50 8.93
C VAL A 372 4.35 -17.99 10.34
N MET A 373 4.34 -18.87 11.34
CA MET A 373 4.04 -18.50 12.73
C MET A 373 5.06 -17.50 13.28
N PHE A 374 6.34 -17.70 13.00
CA PHE A 374 7.38 -16.76 13.39
C PHE A 374 7.23 -15.41 12.69
N ASN A 375 6.91 -15.39 11.40
CA ASN A 375 6.68 -14.16 10.64
C ASN A 375 5.52 -13.35 11.21
N VAL A 376 4.39 -14.01 11.47
CA VAL A 376 3.25 -13.38 12.16
C VAL A 376 3.69 -12.86 13.53
N GLY A 377 4.41 -13.67 14.32
CA GLY A 377 4.90 -13.27 15.64
C GLY A 377 5.89 -12.09 15.63
N THR A 378 6.79 -12.02 14.64
CA THR A 378 7.74 -10.90 14.49
C THR A 378 7.00 -9.64 14.11
N LEU A 379 6.04 -9.76 13.19
CA LEU A 379 5.17 -8.66 12.82
C LEU A 379 4.43 -8.12 14.07
N MET A 380 3.91 -9.01 14.93
CA MET A 380 3.32 -8.63 16.22
C MET A 380 4.32 -7.94 17.16
N GLY A 381 5.52 -8.48 17.29
CA GLY A 381 6.56 -7.93 18.17
C GLY A 381 7.00 -6.53 17.75
N VAL A 382 7.18 -6.30 16.44
CA VAL A 382 7.48 -4.97 15.90
C VAL A 382 6.35 -3.99 16.21
N PHE A 383 5.09 -4.41 16.06
CA PHE A 383 3.94 -3.56 16.37
C PHE A 383 3.78 -3.26 17.86
N PHE A 384 4.10 -4.20 18.74
CA PHE A 384 4.08 -3.98 20.19
C PHE A 384 5.14 -2.96 20.63
N LEU A 385 6.32 -2.97 19.99
CA LEU A 385 7.44 -2.08 20.35
C LEU A 385 7.30 -0.64 19.85
N ALA A 386 6.42 -0.40 18.88
CA ALA A 386 6.27 0.91 18.23
C ALA A 386 4.99 1.64 18.68
N SER A 387 4.64 1.51 19.96
CA SER A 387 3.41 2.01 20.58
C SER A 387 3.31 3.54 20.75
N ASP A 388 4.35 4.30 20.42
CA ASP A 388 4.37 5.76 20.53
C ASP A 388 4.31 6.44 19.14
N GLY A 389 3.27 7.24 18.88
CA GLY A 389 3.12 8.08 17.67
C GLY A 389 2.10 7.59 16.64
N GLY A 390 2.05 8.22 15.46
CA GLY A 390 1.09 7.89 14.38
C GLY A 390 1.22 6.47 13.81
N PHE A 391 2.30 5.76 14.13
CA PHE A 391 2.45 4.33 13.83
C PHE A 391 1.54 3.45 14.71
N ALA A 392 1.23 3.87 15.94
CA ALA A 392 0.44 3.09 16.89
C ALA A 392 -1.01 2.93 16.44
N SER A 393 -1.63 3.97 15.88
CA SER A 393 -3.00 3.91 15.35
C SER A 393 -3.10 2.97 14.15
N PHE A 394 -2.17 3.08 13.20
CA PHE A 394 -2.10 2.17 12.05
C PHE A 394 -1.88 0.71 12.49
N ALA A 395 -1.00 0.48 13.45
CA ALA A 395 -0.74 -0.84 13.99
C ALA A 395 -1.98 -1.44 14.68
N GLN A 396 -2.73 -0.64 15.44
CA GLN A 396 -3.98 -1.05 16.06
C GLN A 396 -5.05 -1.42 15.02
N ASP A 397 -5.21 -0.61 13.98
CA ASP A 397 -6.12 -0.90 12.87
C ASP A 397 -5.73 -2.21 12.18
N LEU A 398 -4.45 -2.39 11.83
CA LEU A 398 -3.96 -3.60 11.20
C LEU A 398 -4.18 -4.86 12.06
N LEU A 399 -3.89 -4.78 13.35
CA LEU A 399 -4.16 -5.86 14.31
C LEU A 399 -5.65 -6.17 14.36
N SER A 400 -6.50 -5.15 14.42
CA SER A 400 -7.95 -5.36 14.46
C SER A 400 -8.47 -6.07 13.21
N VAL A 401 -7.89 -5.81 12.02
CA VAL A 401 -8.27 -6.50 10.78
C VAL A 401 -7.78 -7.95 10.76
N LEU A 402 -6.52 -8.17 11.17
CA LEU A 402 -5.91 -9.51 11.16
C LEU A 402 -6.56 -10.45 12.17
N PHE A 403 -6.95 -9.97 13.35
CA PHE A 403 -7.57 -10.78 14.40
C PHE A 403 -9.09 -10.67 14.48
N GLY A 404 -9.69 -9.61 13.92
CA GLY A 404 -11.14 -9.42 13.90
C GLY A 404 -11.86 -10.28 12.86
N SER A 405 -11.12 -10.85 11.90
CA SER A 405 -11.65 -11.73 10.86
C SER A 405 -10.92 -13.08 10.87
N PRO A 406 -11.52 -14.17 10.34
CA PRO A 406 -10.86 -15.48 10.24
C PRO A 406 -9.73 -15.51 9.18
N ILE A 407 -9.20 -14.36 8.76
CA ILE A 407 -8.24 -14.22 7.68
C ILE A 407 -6.90 -14.90 7.99
N LEU A 408 -6.45 -14.90 9.25
CA LEU A 408 -5.24 -15.63 9.65
C LEU A 408 -5.43 -17.15 9.60
N LEU A 409 -6.62 -17.64 9.98
CA LEU A 409 -6.95 -19.06 9.89
C LEU A 409 -7.02 -19.50 8.42
N ALA A 410 -7.59 -18.66 7.56
CA ALA A 410 -7.62 -18.90 6.13
C ALA A 410 -6.23 -18.84 5.50
N LEU A 411 -5.38 -17.88 5.92
CA LEU A 411 -3.99 -17.82 5.50
C LEU A 411 -3.28 -19.13 5.84
N LEU A 412 -3.45 -19.64 7.06
CA LEU A 412 -2.87 -20.91 7.49
C LEU A 412 -3.41 -22.09 6.68
N PHE A 413 -4.73 -22.17 6.48
CA PHE A 413 -5.37 -23.22 5.71
C PHE A 413 -4.88 -23.25 4.25
N TYR A 414 -4.96 -22.11 3.55
CA TYR A 414 -4.54 -22.00 2.15
C TYR A 414 -3.02 -22.09 1.99
N PHE A 415 -2.24 -21.73 3.02
CA PHE A 415 -0.81 -22.04 3.07
C PHE A 415 -0.55 -23.54 3.10
N ILE A 416 -1.20 -24.29 3.99
CA ILE A 416 -1.05 -25.74 4.07
C ILE A 416 -1.44 -26.38 2.74
N VAL A 417 -2.65 -26.07 2.24
CA VAL A 417 -3.16 -26.63 0.99
C VAL A 417 -2.24 -26.29 -0.19
N GLY A 418 -1.88 -25.02 -0.34
CA GLY A 418 -0.97 -24.57 -1.39
C GLY A 418 0.38 -25.26 -1.29
N TYR A 419 0.94 -25.36 -0.09
CA TYR A 419 2.22 -26.03 0.12
C TYR A 419 2.19 -27.48 -0.33
N PHE A 420 1.19 -28.27 0.07
CA PHE A 420 1.08 -29.67 -0.34
C PHE A 420 0.85 -29.85 -1.85
N LEU A 421 0.10 -28.95 -2.50
CA LEU A 421 -0.10 -28.96 -3.95
C LEU A 421 1.20 -28.77 -4.72
N PHE A 422 2.10 -27.91 -4.27
CA PHE A 422 3.35 -27.61 -4.98
C PHE A 422 4.55 -28.43 -4.49
N ALA A 423 4.66 -28.72 -3.19
CA ALA A 423 5.84 -29.33 -2.59
C ALA A 423 6.16 -30.71 -3.19
N GLY A 424 5.14 -31.52 -3.50
CA GLY A 424 5.34 -32.78 -4.20
C GLY A 424 6.07 -32.58 -5.55
N LEU A 425 5.69 -31.57 -6.33
CA LEU A 425 6.31 -31.28 -7.64
C LEU A 425 7.77 -30.85 -7.47
N PHE A 426 8.04 -29.96 -6.52
CA PHE A 426 9.39 -29.46 -6.23
C PHE A 426 10.32 -30.56 -5.70
N ILE A 427 9.85 -31.45 -4.81
CA ILE A 427 10.61 -32.62 -4.36
C ILE A 427 10.90 -33.56 -5.55
N ALA A 428 9.91 -33.80 -6.41
CA ALA A 428 10.09 -34.66 -7.58
C ALA A 428 11.17 -34.10 -8.53
N ILE A 429 11.19 -32.79 -8.77
CA ILE A 429 12.26 -32.13 -9.56
C ILE A 429 13.62 -32.27 -8.86
N GLY A 430 13.69 -32.03 -7.56
CA GLY A 430 14.93 -32.18 -6.78
C GLY A 430 15.49 -33.60 -6.86
N GLY A 431 14.64 -34.62 -6.79
CA GLY A 431 15.04 -36.03 -6.93
C GLY A 431 15.44 -36.46 -8.35
N LEU A 432 15.14 -35.65 -9.38
CA LEU A 432 15.55 -35.93 -10.76
C LEU A 432 16.93 -35.34 -11.09
N CYS A 433 17.34 -34.27 -10.43
CA CYS A 433 18.49 -33.47 -10.81
C CYS A 433 19.72 -33.80 -9.97
N GLU A 434 20.91 -33.78 -10.59
CA GLU A 434 22.20 -33.90 -9.89
C GLU A 434 22.92 -32.56 -9.77
N THR A 435 22.60 -31.60 -10.64
CA THR A 435 23.25 -30.28 -10.67
C THR A 435 22.27 -29.15 -10.44
N SER A 436 22.74 -28.06 -9.83
CA SER A 436 21.92 -26.85 -9.63
C SER A 436 21.45 -26.23 -10.96
N LYS A 437 22.21 -26.45 -12.04
CA LYS A 437 21.84 -25.99 -13.40
C LYS A 437 20.60 -26.72 -13.92
N ASP A 438 20.51 -28.03 -13.71
CA ASP A 438 19.35 -28.83 -14.12
C ASP A 438 18.12 -28.46 -13.30
N VAL A 439 18.28 -28.30 -11.99
CA VAL A 439 17.23 -27.83 -11.08
C VAL A 439 16.67 -26.49 -11.55
N GLN A 440 17.54 -25.54 -11.88
CA GLN A 440 17.10 -24.23 -12.34
C GLN A 440 16.30 -24.35 -13.64
N SER A 441 16.82 -25.07 -14.64
CA SER A 441 16.13 -25.25 -15.94
C SER A 441 14.77 -25.94 -15.80
N LEU A 442 14.67 -26.99 -14.99
CA LEU A 442 13.45 -27.78 -14.84
C LEU A 442 12.40 -27.14 -13.93
N SER A 443 12.81 -26.32 -12.97
CA SER A 443 11.89 -25.66 -12.05
C SER A 443 11.35 -24.33 -12.56
N LEU A 444 12.02 -23.67 -13.52
CA LEU A 444 11.60 -22.37 -14.05
C LEU A 444 10.13 -22.32 -14.50
N PRO A 445 9.57 -23.28 -15.25
CA PRO A 445 8.16 -23.23 -15.63
C PRO A 445 7.21 -23.21 -14.44
N LEU A 446 7.52 -23.98 -13.39
CA LEU A 446 6.71 -24.05 -12.18
C LEU A 446 6.86 -22.76 -11.34
N GLN A 447 8.05 -22.19 -11.28
CA GLN A 447 8.31 -20.91 -10.62
C GLN A 447 7.60 -19.77 -11.36
N TYR A 448 7.68 -19.70 -12.69
CA TYR A 448 6.97 -18.70 -13.49
C TYR A 448 5.46 -18.82 -13.34
N PHE A 449 4.94 -20.05 -13.28
CA PHE A 449 3.53 -20.26 -12.99
C PHE A 449 3.13 -19.65 -11.63
N LEU A 450 3.92 -19.88 -10.57
CA LEU A 450 3.69 -19.25 -9.26
C LEU A 450 3.80 -17.72 -9.33
N ILE A 451 4.82 -17.18 -10.01
CA ILE A 451 5.04 -15.73 -10.17
C ILE A 451 3.91 -15.05 -10.96
N LEU A 452 3.22 -15.78 -11.85
CA LEU A 452 2.07 -15.27 -12.58
C LEU A 452 0.84 -15.06 -11.68
N LEU A 453 0.68 -15.86 -10.61
CA LEU A 453 -0.52 -15.83 -9.77
C LEU A 453 -0.75 -14.47 -9.10
N PRO A 454 0.26 -13.77 -8.55
CA PRO A 454 0.11 -12.40 -8.06
C PRO A 454 -0.51 -11.42 -9.06
N ILE A 455 -0.23 -11.56 -10.35
CA ILE A 455 -0.83 -10.71 -11.40
C ILE A 455 -2.33 -11.00 -11.53
N LEU A 456 -2.71 -12.27 -11.44
CA LEU A 456 -4.12 -12.70 -11.48
C LEU A 456 -4.90 -12.27 -10.23
N ILE A 457 -4.25 -12.04 -9.09
CA ILE A 457 -4.93 -11.51 -7.90
C ILE A 457 -5.57 -10.15 -8.20
N TRP A 458 -4.98 -9.33 -9.08
CA TRP A 458 -5.58 -8.03 -9.39
C TRP A 458 -6.95 -8.15 -10.07
N THR A 459 -7.11 -9.12 -10.97
CA THR A 459 -8.41 -9.38 -11.62
C THR A 459 -9.44 -9.88 -10.61
N VAL A 460 -9.01 -10.79 -9.72
CA VAL A 460 -9.86 -11.33 -8.63
C VAL A 460 -10.24 -10.26 -7.62
N ALA A 461 -9.32 -9.38 -7.24
CA ALA A 461 -9.57 -8.39 -6.21
C ALA A 461 -10.41 -7.21 -6.69
N ASN A 462 -10.52 -6.99 -8.00
CA ASN A 462 -11.41 -5.99 -8.58
C ASN A 462 -12.83 -6.54 -8.75
N GLU A 463 -12.98 -7.81 -9.18
CA GLU A 463 -14.27 -8.49 -9.31
C GLU A 463 -14.28 -9.86 -8.63
N PRO A 464 -14.37 -9.93 -7.28
CA PRO A 464 -14.19 -11.17 -6.53
C PRO A 464 -15.23 -12.27 -6.82
N ASN A 465 -16.43 -11.88 -7.26
CA ASN A 465 -17.50 -12.81 -7.61
C ASN A 465 -17.70 -12.94 -9.14
N GLY A 466 -16.84 -12.29 -9.92
CA GLY A 466 -16.81 -12.38 -11.37
C GLY A 466 -16.53 -13.81 -11.86
N VAL A 467 -16.85 -14.07 -13.13
CA VAL A 467 -16.66 -15.41 -13.75
C VAL A 467 -15.18 -15.80 -13.73
N ALA A 468 -14.28 -14.88 -14.06
CA ALA A 468 -12.84 -15.13 -14.03
C ALA A 468 -12.34 -15.52 -12.63
N ALA A 469 -12.77 -14.80 -11.59
CA ALA A 469 -12.41 -15.09 -10.20
C ALA A 469 -12.91 -16.47 -9.76
N ARG A 470 -14.15 -16.82 -10.11
CA ARG A 470 -14.69 -18.16 -9.84
C ARG A 470 -13.89 -19.25 -10.55
N VAL A 471 -13.69 -19.15 -11.87
CA VAL A 471 -12.96 -20.15 -12.65
C VAL A 471 -11.54 -20.38 -12.10
N LEU A 472 -10.81 -19.29 -11.81
CA LEU A 472 -9.47 -19.37 -11.23
C LEU A 472 -9.48 -19.96 -9.80
N SER A 473 -10.56 -19.79 -9.04
CA SER A 473 -10.72 -20.45 -7.75
C SER A 473 -10.98 -21.96 -7.87
N TYR A 474 -11.54 -22.46 -8.96
CA TYR A 474 -11.83 -23.90 -9.14
C TYR A 474 -10.61 -24.71 -9.59
N ILE A 475 -9.58 -24.08 -10.14
CA ILE A 475 -8.35 -24.76 -10.59
C ILE A 475 -7.47 -25.03 -9.34
N PRO A 476 -7.16 -26.29 -8.99
CA PRO A 476 -6.53 -26.62 -7.70
C PRO A 476 -5.25 -25.84 -7.39
N TYR A 477 -4.35 -25.65 -8.38
CA TYR A 477 -3.06 -25.00 -8.16
C TYR A 477 -3.14 -23.47 -8.04
N THR A 478 -4.19 -22.84 -8.58
CA THR A 478 -4.41 -21.39 -8.41
C THR A 478 -5.32 -21.12 -7.21
N SER A 479 -6.18 -22.07 -6.87
CA SER A 479 -7.25 -21.96 -5.89
C SER A 479 -6.83 -21.40 -4.53
N PRO A 480 -5.74 -21.86 -3.86
CA PRO A 480 -5.38 -21.36 -2.53
C PRO A 480 -5.11 -19.85 -2.52
N ILE A 481 -4.47 -19.33 -3.57
CA ILE A 481 -4.14 -17.92 -3.70
C ILE A 481 -5.39 -17.11 -4.08
N MET A 482 -6.23 -17.63 -4.97
CA MET A 482 -7.43 -16.91 -5.43
C MET A 482 -8.54 -16.91 -4.36
N MET A 483 -8.73 -18.02 -3.65
CA MET A 483 -9.71 -18.10 -2.56
C MET A 483 -9.31 -17.25 -1.36
N MET A 484 -8.00 -17.14 -1.07
CA MET A 484 -7.52 -16.18 -0.08
C MET A 484 -7.84 -14.74 -0.49
N ALA A 485 -7.69 -14.39 -1.78
CA ALA A 485 -8.01 -13.06 -2.28
C ALA A 485 -9.52 -12.75 -2.25
N ARG A 486 -10.37 -13.78 -2.30
CA ARG A 486 -11.84 -13.67 -2.28
C ARG A 486 -12.44 -13.71 -0.88
N ILE A 487 -11.66 -13.96 0.18
CA ILE A 487 -12.25 -14.33 1.48
C ILE A 487 -13.20 -13.29 2.08
N ASN A 488 -12.90 -12.00 1.93
CA ASN A 488 -13.76 -10.92 2.43
C ASN A 488 -14.92 -10.58 1.46
N ALA A 489 -14.99 -11.21 0.30
CA ALA A 489 -16.07 -11.03 -0.67
C ALA A 489 -17.22 -12.04 -0.52
N ASP A 490 -17.22 -12.77 0.61
CA ASP A 490 -18.21 -13.78 1.02
C ASP A 490 -18.55 -14.77 -0.11
N PRO A 491 -17.56 -15.58 -0.55
CA PRO A 491 -17.81 -16.59 -1.58
C PRO A 491 -18.88 -17.56 -1.07
N GLY A 492 -19.88 -17.85 -1.91
CA GLY A 492 -20.98 -18.74 -1.53
C GLY A 492 -20.47 -20.07 -0.97
N TRP A 493 -21.17 -20.63 0.03
CA TRP A 493 -20.74 -21.85 0.72
C TRP A 493 -20.43 -23.03 -0.21
N PHE A 494 -21.12 -23.11 -1.35
CA PHE A 494 -20.85 -24.11 -2.39
C PHE A 494 -19.46 -23.93 -3.02
N ASP A 495 -19.06 -22.69 -3.34
CA ASP A 495 -17.72 -22.39 -3.87
C ASP A 495 -16.65 -22.84 -2.86
N LEU A 496 -16.85 -22.55 -1.57
CA LEU A 496 -15.91 -22.93 -0.50
C LEU A 496 -15.74 -24.45 -0.39
N VAL A 497 -16.85 -25.21 -0.37
CA VAL A 497 -16.79 -26.68 -0.25
C VAL A 497 -16.24 -27.31 -1.52
N ALA A 498 -16.70 -26.87 -2.69
CA ALA A 498 -16.28 -27.44 -3.97
C ALA A 498 -14.79 -27.18 -4.24
N THR A 499 -14.30 -25.98 -3.95
CA THR A 499 -12.86 -25.67 -4.09
C THR A 499 -12.03 -26.46 -3.09
N ALA A 500 -12.47 -26.61 -1.84
CA ALA A 500 -11.79 -27.45 -0.85
C ALA A 500 -11.69 -28.91 -1.30
N VAL A 501 -12.77 -29.50 -1.82
CA VAL A 501 -12.76 -30.89 -2.35
C VAL A 501 -11.79 -31.01 -3.54
N LEU A 502 -11.84 -30.08 -4.50
CA LEU A 502 -10.95 -30.10 -5.65
C LEU A 502 -9.48 -29.92 -5.26
N GLN A 503 -9.19 -29.09 -4.26
CA GLN A 503 -7.86 -28.95 -3.70
C GLN A 503 -7.37 -30.25 -3.05
N LEU A 504 -8.20 -30.94 -2.27
CA LEU A 504 -7.86 -32.23 -1.67
C LEU A 504 -7.58 -33.30 -2.73
N VAL A 505 -8.41 -33.37 -3.77
CA VAL A 505 -8.19 -34.23 -4.93
C VAL A 505 -6.89 -33.85 -5.64
N GLY A 506 -6.65 -32.55 -5.82
CA GLY A 506 -5.41 -32.01 -6.38
C GLY A 506 -4.19 -32.46 -5.60
N ILE A 507 -4.21 -32.33 -4.26
CA ILE A 507 -3.12 -32.80 -3.38
C ILE A 507 -2.88 -34.30 -3.56
N ALA A 508 -3.94 -35.10 -3.50
CA ALA A 508 -3.82 -36.55 -3.67
C ALA A 508 -3.19 -36.91 -5.04
N ALA A 509 -3.64 -36.24 -6.11
CA ALA A 509 -3.09 -36.40 -7.45
C ALA A 509 -1.63 -35.98 -7.54
N THR A 510 -1.25 -34.83 -6.97
CA THR A 510 0.13 -34.35 -6.92
C THR A 510 1.02 -35.35 -6.21
N LEU A 511 0.66 -35.76 -4.98
CA LEU A 511 1.50 -36.65 -4.19
C LEU A 511 1.66 -38.03 -4.85
N TRP A 512 0.59 -38.53 -5.47
CA TRP A 512 0.62 -39.78 -6.23
C TRP A 512 1.54 -39.69 -7.47
N LEU A 513 1.47 -38.58 -8.21
CA LEU A 513 2.25 -38.34 -9.42
C LEU A 513 3.73 -38.13 -9.06
N SER A 514 3.99 -37.21 -8.15
CA SER A 514 5.32 -36.88 -7.66
C SER A 514 6.01 -38.06 -7.00
N GLY A 515 5.29 -38.91 -6.26
CA GLY A 515 5.84 -40.13 -5.68
C GLY A 515 6.36 -41.12 -6.73
N ARG A 516 5.69 -41.22 -7.88
CA ARG A 516 6.17 -42.04 -9.01
C ARG A 516 7.42 -41.45 -9.64
N VAL A 517 7.39 -40.15 -9.91
CA VAL A 517 8.52 -39.42 -10.51
C VAL A 517 9.75 -39.50 -9.59
N PHE A 518 9.55 -39.26 -8.30
CA PHE A 518 10.61 -39.33 -7.30
C PHE A 518 11.24 -40.72 -7.23
N ARG A 519 10.42 -41.79 -7.22
CA ARG A 519 10.93 -43.17 -7.24
C ARG A 519 11.75 -43.47 -8.49
N ALA A 520 11.32 -42.99 -9.65
CA ALA A 520 12.05 -43.16 -10.92
C ALA A 520 13.34 -42.33 -10.99
N GLY A 521 13.36 -41.16 -10.33
CA GLY A 521 14.48 -40.23 -10.32
C GLY A 521 15.54 -40.54 -9.27
N ALA A 522 15.14 -41.00 -8.08
CA ALA A 522 15.99 -41.03 -6.89
C ALA A 522 17.23 -41.93 -7.02
N LEU A 523 17.13 -43.02 -7.77
CA LEU A 523 18.26 -43.95 -8.05
C LEU A 523 18.86 -43.76 -9.44
N ARG A 524 18.29 -42.89 -10.28
CA ARG A 524 18.78 -42.65 -11.63
C ARG A 524 19.96 -41.69 -11.57
N THR A 525 21.06 -42.11 -12.19
CA THR A 525 22.27 -41.30 -12.32
C THR A 525 22.38 -40.64 -13.70
N GLY A 526 23.03 -39.47 -13.75
CA GLY A 526 23.28 -38.72 -14.97
C GLY A 526 22.15 -37.76 -15.36
N LYS A 527 21.99 -37.53 -16.67
CA LYS A 527 21.11 -36.47 -17.19
C LYS A 527 19.63 -36.71 -16.81
N PRO A 528 18.90 -35.64 -16.44
CA PRO A 528 17.47 -35.76 -16.14
C PRO A 528 16.69 -36.28 -17.35
N PRO A 529 15.67 -37.14 -17.13
CA PRO A 529 14.85 -37.69 -18.21
C PRO A 529 14.13 -36.60 -19.00
N LYS A 530 14.04 -36.79 -20.32
CA LYS A 530 13.16 -35.97 -21.16
C LYS A 530 11.69 -36.21 -20.76
N LEU A 531 10.82 -35.22 -21.01
CA LEU A 531 9.38 -35.31 -20.71
C LEU A 531 8.71 -36.58 -21.26
N GLY A 532 9.14 -37.09 -22.42
CA GLY A 532 8.63 -38.35 -23.00
C GLY A 532 9.01 -39.61 -22.21
N GLU A 533 10.21 -39.67 -21.64
CA GLU A 533 10.65 -40.79 -20.78
C GLU A 533 9.93 -40.78 -19.42
N LEU A 534 9.70 -39.58 -18.87
CA LEU A 534 8.88 -39.38 -17.67
C LEU A 534 7.46 -39.92 -17.87
N TRP A 535 6.85 -39.65 -19.03
CA TRP A 535 5.52 -40.18 -19.35
C TRP A 535 5.48 -41.71 -19.45
N GLY A 536 6.54 -42.33 -19.98
CA GLY A 536 6.69 -43.80 -19.99
C GLY A 536 6.83 -44.40 -18.59
N ALA A 537 7.64 -43.77 -17.73
CA ALA A 537 7.81 -44.18 -16.33
C ALA A 537 6.50 -44.07 -15.51
N LEU A 538 5.65 -43.08 -15.81
CA LEU A 538 4.35 -42.91 -15.18
C LEU A 538 3.36 -44.04 -15.51
N ARG A 539 3.48 -44.67 -16.68
CA ARG A 539 2.66 -45.83 -17.11
C ARG A 539 3.17 -47.18 -16.59
N GLY A 540 4.25 -47.20 -15.82
CA GLY A 540 4.80 -48.44 -15.25
C GLY A 540 5.61 -49.29 -16.23
N GLN A 541 6.12 -48.69 -17.31
CA GLN A 541 7.01 -49.37 -18.28
C GLN A 541 8.51 -49.23 -17.94
N ALA A 542 8.85 -49.10 -16.66
CA ALA A 542 10.24 -48.99 -16.20
C ALA A 542 10.75 -50.32 -15.67
#